data_AF-A0A6J8DNL2-F1
#
_entry.id   AF-A0A6J8DNL2-F1
#
_cell.length_a   1.000
_cell.length_b   1.000
_cell.length_c   1.000
_cell.angle_alpha   90.00
_cell.angle_beta   90.00
_cell.angle_gamma   90.00
#
_symmetry.space_group_name_H-M   'P 1'
#
loop_
_entity.id
_entity.type
_entity.pdbx_description
1 polymer ?
#
loop_
_entity_poly.entity_id
_entity_poly.type
_entity_poly.pdbx_seq_one_letter_code
_entity_poly.pdbx_strand_id
1 'polypeptide(L)'
;MPTVLYYCASSEAIPYLNLKVLEFYMSFLMHHYLKDFLELNQKTSTCEVREGTTYESNAALCELKEEDIIEIPTPSSKPENNAMCLEDETEYTKIYFDIEATGLSRTSHATQISASRGEEMCSTNVLPSCEISSKAAEITGLTFQNGYLFFHNNIVPAVNIKASLIKFIQFLEKSEKNVIFGHNIFNYDCPVLYNALDNCYLL
;
A
#
# COMPACT_ATOMS: atom_id res chain seq x y z
N MET A 1 -13.11 20.86 -3.11
CA MET A 1 -12.46 19.79 -2.31
C MET A 1 -12.49 18.53 -3.16
N PRO A 2 -11.36 18.09 -3.73
CA PRO A 2 -11.33 16.87 -4.53
C PRO A 2 -11.68 15.65 -3.65
N THR A 3 -12.40 14.70 -4.22
CA THR A 3 -12.75 13.43 -3.56
C THR A 3 -11.69 12.41 -3.95
N VAL A 4 -11.09 11.75 -2.96
CA VAL A 4 -10.01 10.78 -3.17
C VAL A 4 -10.50 9.39 -2.75
N LEU A 5 -10.52 8.48 -3.70
CA LEU A 5 -10.79 7.05 -3.50
C LEU A 5 -9.45 6.32 -3.39
N TYR A 6 -9.38 5.35 -2.49
CA TYR A 6 -8.23 4.46 -2.37
C TYR A 6 -8.70 3.05 -2.70
N TYR A 7 -8.01 2.37 -3.62
CA TYR A 7 -8.35 1.00 -4.02
C TYR A 7 -7.21 0.05 -3.67
N CYS A 8 -7.52 -1.03 -2.95
CA CYS A 8 -6.59 -2.14 -2.69
C CYS A 8 -6.90 -3.29 -3.63
N ALA A 9 -5.88 -3.92 -4.20
CA ALA A 9 -6.02 -5.17 -4.96
C ALA A 9 -6.27 -6.41 -4.06
N SER A 10 -6.88 -6.23 -2.89
CA SER A 10 -7.50 -7.31 -2.11
C SER A 10 -8.97 -6.94 -1.94
N SER A 11 -9.83 -7.90 -2.26
CA SER A 11 -11.26 -7.74 -2.51
C SER A 11 -12.00 -6.99 -1.41
N GLU A 12 -12.29 -5.71 -1.63
CA GLU A 12 -13.54 -5.02 -1.25
C GLU A 12 -13.39 -3.51 -1.55
N ALA A 13 -14.29 -2.98 -2.38
CA ALA A 13 -14.32 -1.56 -2.74
C ALA A 13 -14.92 -0.74 -1.59
N ILE A 14 -14.21 0.29 -1.12
CA ILE A 14 -14.66 1.21 -0.06
C ILE A 14 -15.32 2.45 -0.70
N PRO A 15 -16.46 2.96 -0.18
CA PRO A 15 -17.17 4.08 -0.79
C PRO A 15 -16.48 5.43 -0.58
N TYR A 16 -16.91 6.40 -1.39
CA TYR A 16 -16.44 7.79 -1.58
C TYR A 16 -16.08 8.59 -0.33
N LEU A 17 -14.87 9.18 -0.30
CA LEU A 17 -14.45 10.07 0.78
C LEU A 17 -13.84 11.41 0.33
N ASN A 18 -14.37 12.48 0.92
CA ASN A 18 -13.87 13.86 0.84
C ASN A 18 -12.68 14.03 1.80
N LEU A 19 -11.73 14.94 1.53
CA LEU A 19 -10.57 15.24 2.39
C LEU A 19 -10.92 15.46 3.88
N LYS A 20 -12.06 16.07 4.20
CA LYS A 20 -12.53 16.17 5.61
C LYS A 20 -13.02 14.86 6.22
N VAL A 21 -13.48 13.93 5.37
CA VAL A 21 -13.83 12.58 5.78
C VAL A 21 -12.58 11.71 5.83
N LEU A 22 -11.50 12.05 5.13
CA LEU A 22 -10.18 11.42 5.27
C LEU A 22 -9.66 11.56 6.71
N GLU A 23 -9.81 12.71 7.36
CA GLU A 23 -9.54 12.85 8.80
C GLU A 23 -10.38 11.88 9.64
N PHE A 24 -11.69 11.81 9.39
CA PHE A 24 -12.60 10.95 10.16
C PHE A 24 -12.36 9.46 9.91
N TYR A 25 -12.06 9.05 8.69
CA TYR A 25 -11.98 7.66 8.27
C TYR A 25 -10.56 7.12 8.33
N MET A 26 -9.52 7.96 8.20
CA MET A 26 -8.17 7.57 8.59
C MET A 26 -8.07 7.50 10.11
N SER A 27 -8.74 8.38 10.87
CA SER A 27 -8.86 8.22 12.33
C SER A 27 -9.65 6.96 12.71
N PHE A 28 -10.79 6.70 12.06
CA PHE A 28 -11.63 5.52 12.33
C PHE A 28 -10.98 4.21 11.87
N LEU A 29 -10.43 4.13 10.66
CA LEU A 29 -9.68 2.97 10.17
C LEU A 29 -8.35 2.81 10.90
N MET A 30 -7.58 3.87 11.20
CA MET A 30 -6.36 3.68 12.01
C MET A 30 -6.71 3.21 13.41
N HIS A 31 -7.76 3.73 14.05
CA HIS A 31 -8.10 3.30 15.41
C HIS A 31 -8.69 1.86 15.45
N HIS A 32 -9.38 1.43 14.40
CA HIS A 32 -9.89 0.06 14.27
C HIS A 32 -8.78 -0.91 13.84
N TYR A 33 -8.01 -0.58 12.78
CA TYR A 33 -6.87 -1.39 12.34
C TYR A 33 -5.72 -1.40 13.35
N LEU A 34 -5.43 -0.34 14.13
CA LEU A 34 -4.42 -0.43 15.19
C LEU A 34 -4.87 -1.34 16.33
N LYS A 35 -6.17 -1.37 16.68
CA LYS A 35 -6.68 -2.28 17.71
C LYS A 35 -6.62 -3.73 17.25
N ASP A 36 -7.11 -4.01 16.06
CA ASP A 36 -7.09 -5.37 15.49
C ASP A 36 -5.65 -5.84 15.19
N PHE A 37 -4.75 -4.92 14.81
CA PHE A 37 -3.33 -5.22 14.55
C PHE A 37 -2.47 -5.34 15.82
N LEU A 38 -2.78 -4.61 16.90
CA LEU A 38 -2.13 -4.80 18.20
C LEU A 38 -2.56 -6.13 18.85
N GLU A 39 -3.80 -6.56 18.65
CA GLU A 39 -4.26 -7.90 19.06
C GLU A 39 -3.64 -9.02 18.22
N LEU A 40 -3.40 -8.79 16.92
CA LEU A 40 -2.75 -9.77 16.04
C LEU A 40 -1.25 -9.93 16.33
N ASN A 41 -0.53 -8.85 16.64
CA ASN A 41 0.92 -8.89 16.92
C ASN A 41 1.30 -9.45 18.29
N GLN A 42 0.34 -9.68 19.20
CA GLN A 42 0.60 -10.53 20.37
C GLN A 42 0.61 -12.03 20.04
N LYS A 43 0.19 -12.42 18.82
CA LYS A 43 -0.01 -13.82 18.43
C LYS A 43 0.82 -14.33 17.25
N THR A 44 1.62 -13.50 16.59
CA THR A 44 2.42 -13.95 15.44
C THR A 44 3.88 -13.52 15.55
N SER A 45 4.61 -14.17 16.47
CA SER A 45 5.99 -14.54 16.15
C SER A 45 5.91 -15.63 15.07
N THR A 46 6.34 -15.34 13.85
CA THR A 46 6.44 -16.33 12.78
C THR A 46 7.39 -17.45 13.21
N CYS A 47 6.82 -18.58 13.61
CA CYS A 47 7.52 -19.86 13.60
C CYS A 47 7.05 -20.57 12.33
N GLU A 48 7.94 -20.67 11.35
CA GLU A 48 7.72 -21.57 10.22
C GLU A 48 7.65 -22.99 10.79
N VAL A 49 6.46 -23.58 10.85
CA VAL A 49 6.33 -25.01 11.08
C VAL A 49 6.80 -25.67 9.79
N ARG A 50 8.02 -26.22 9.78
CA ARG A 50 8.40 -27.19 8.76
C ARG A 50 7.39 -28.33 8.85
N GLU A 51 6.52 -28.45 7.86
CA GLU A 51 5.79 -29.70 7.66
C GLU A 51 6.83 -30.83 7.62
N GLY A 52 6.65 -31.81 8.52
CA GLY A 52 7.49 -33.00 8.57
C GLY A 52 7.39 -33.80 7.27
N THR A 53 8.13 -34.91 7.21
CA THR A 53 8.18 -35.86 6.10
C THR A 53 6.81 -36.50 5.81
N THR A 54 5.89 -35.72 5.24
CA THR A 54 4.52 -36.15 4.90
C THR A 54 4.46 -36.74 3.47
N TYR A 55 5.54 -36.61 2.71
CA TYR A 55 5.66 -37.15 1.36
C TYR A 55 6.79 -38.17 1.30
N GLU A 56 6.52 -39.38 1.80
CA GLU A 56 7.25 -40.56 1.34
C GLU A 56 6.37 -41.32 0.34
N SER A 57 6.93 -41.62 -0.83
CA SER A 57 6.29 -42.46 -1.84
C SER A 57 6.01 -43.85 -1.23
N ASN A 58 4.76 -44.29 -1.31
CA ASN A 58 4.18 -45.49 -0.66
C ASN A 58 3.67 -45.31 0.79
N ALA A 59 3.20 -44.12 1.17
CA ALA A 59 2.19 -44.01 2.22
C ALA A 59 0.94 -44.78 1.77
N ALA A 60 0.85 -46.03 2.23
CA ALA A 60 -0.04 -47.11 1.83
C ALA A 60 -1.36 -46.68 1.16
N LEU A 61 -1.46 -46.98 -0.13
CA LEU A 61 -2.73 -47.26 -0.78
C LEU A 61 -3.25 -48.58 -0.18
N CYS A 62 -3.85 -48.54 1.00
CA CYS A 62 -4.71 -49.63 1.43
C CYS A 62 -5.79 -49.76 0.36
N GLU A 63 -5.98 -50.98 -0.17
CA GLU A 63 -6.92 -51.33 -1.23
C GLU A 63 -8.27 -50.63 -1.00
N LEU A 64 -8.48 -49.50 -1.68
CA LEU A 64 -9.75 -48.81 -1.69
C LEU A 64 -10.70 -49.74 -2.43
N LYS A 65 -11.72 -50.23 -1.72
CA LYS A 65 -12.80 -50.98 -2.37
C LYS A 65 -13.55 -49.98 -3.25
N GLU A 66 -14.07 -50.41 -4.41
CA GLU A 66 -14.83 -49.54 -5.32
C GLU A 66 -16.00 -48.82 -4.61
N GLU A 67 -16.47 -49.38 -3.50
CA GLU A 67 -17.50 -48.84 -2.61
C GLU A 67 -17.11 -47.53 -1.91
N ASP A 68 -15.81 -47.24 -1.77
CA ASP A 68 -15.28 -46.04 -1.11
C ASP A 68 -15.06 -44.87 -2.09
N ILE A 69 -15.30 -45.08 -3.38
CA ILE A 69 -15.19 -44.04 -4.42
C ILE A 69 -16.53 -43.31 -4.51
N ILE A 70 -16.70 -42.29 -3.67
CA ILE A 70 -17.83 -41.37 -3.80
C ILE A 70 -17.46 -40.33 -4.86
N GLU A 71 -18.17 -40.35 -6.00
CA GLU A 71 -18.00 -39.35 -7.04
C GLU A 71 -18.39 -37.97 -6.48
N ILE A 72 -17.47 -37.00 -6.56
CA ILE A 72 -17.75 -35.63 -6.13
C ILE A 72 -18.88 -35.10 -7.02
N PRO A 73 -20.02 -34.67 -6.46
CA PRO A 73 -21.11 -34.16 -7.26
C PRO A 73 -20.63 -32.96 -8.08
N THR A 74 -20.96 -32.95 -9.37
CA THR A 74 -20.60 -31.86 -10.26
C THR A 74 -21.16 -30.54 -9.70
N PRO A 75 -20.36 -29.46 -9.62
CA PRO A 75 -20.84 -28.17 -9.13
C PRO A 75 -22.12 -27.76 -9.86
N SER A 76 -23.21 -27.56 -9.10
CA SER A 76 -24.57 -27.29 -9.62
C SER A 76 -24.67 -26.01 -10.47
N SER A 77 -23.64 -25.16 -10.43
CA SER A 77 -23.58 -23.93 -11.19
C SER A 77 -22.12 -23.55 -11.38
N LYS A 78 -21.74 -23.17 -12.61
CA LYS A 78 -20.55 -22.33 -12.77
C LYS A 78 -20.75 -21.09 -11.90
N PRO A 79 -19.74 -20.64 -11.11
CA PRO A 79 -19.84 -19.33 -10.51
C PRO A 79 -20.12 -18.35 -11.64
N GLU A 80 -21.26 -17.67 -11.58
CA GLU A 80 -21.50 -16.55 -12.47
C GLU A 80 -20.43 -15.53 -12.11
N ASN A 81 -19.47 -15.36 -13.02
CA ASN A 81 -18.65 -14.19 -13.09
C ASN A 81 -19.57 -13.03 -13.48
N ASN A 82 -20.38 -12.61 -12.50
CA ASN A 82 -20.96 -11.30 -12.42
C ASN A 82 -19.76 -10.37 -12.30
N ALA A 83 -19.13 -10.07 -13.44
CA ALA A 83 -18.37 -8.85 -13.56
C ALA A 83 -19.34 -7.80 -13.03
N MET A 84 -19.00 -7.26 -11.86
CA MET A 84 -19.76 -6.18 -11.27
C MET A 84 -19.67 -5.05 -12.28
N CYS A 85 -20.69 -4.97 -13.16
CA CYS A 85 -20.87 -3.85 -14.05
C CYS A 85 -21.11 -2.68 -13.11
N LEU A 86 -20.05 -1.94 -12.82
CA LEU A 86 -20.13 -0.65 -12.18
C LEU A 86 -20.88 0.24 -13.17
N GLU A 87 -22.20 0.29 -13.03
CA GLU A 87 -23.07 1.18 -13.76
C GLU A 87 -22.78 2.62 -13.30
N ASP A 88 -21.70 3.18 -13.84
CA ASP A 88 -21.36 4.59 -14.07
C ASP A 88 -19.83 4.69 -14.29
N GLU A 89 -19.32 4.22 -15.46
CA GLU A 89 -17.90 4.37 -15.86
C GLU A 89 -17.55 5.81 -16.30
N THR A 90 -18.02 6.82 -15.58
CA THR A 90 -17.56 8.22 -15.69
C THR A 90 -17.19 8.69 -14.28
N GLU A 91 -16.00 9.20 -13.94
CA GLU A 91 -14.82 9.59 -14.70
C GLU A 91 -13.70 9.74 -13.64
N TYR A 92 -13.29 8.63 -13.01
CA TYR A 92 -12.23 8.70 -12.00
C TYR A 92 -10.87 8.81 -12.67
N THR A 93 -10.13 9.82 -12.25
CA THR A 93 -8.73 9.95 -12.59
C THR A 93 -7.92 8.91 -11.82
N LYS A 94 -7.29 7.99 -12.54
CA LYS A 94 -6.36 7.00 -11.95
C LYS A 94 -5.02 7.66 -11.67
N ILE A 95 -4.58 7.61 -10.43
CA ILE A 95 -3.29 8.11 -9.96
C ILE A 95 -2.47 6.92 -9.47
N TYR A 96 -1.32 6.65 -10.07
CA TYR A 96 -0.38 5.67 -9.52
C TYR A 96 0.57 6.39 -8.58
N PHE A 97 0.76 5.87 -7.38
CA PHE A 97 1.46 6.51 -6.29
C PHE A 97 2.44 5.56 -5.61
N ASP A 98 3.57 6.10 -5.21
CA ASP A 98 4.64 5.37 -4.54
C ASP A 98 5.48 6.33 -3.67
N ILE A 99 5.92 5.85 -2.51
CA ILE A 99 6.86 6.55 -1.62
C ILE A 99 8.13 5.74 -1.42
N GLU A 100 9.26 6.38 -1.70
CA GLU A 100 10.55 5.94 -1.16
C GLU A 100 10.75 6.54 0.22
N ALA A 101 11.32 5.76 1.15
CA ALA A 101 11.46 6.17 2.54
C ALA A 101 12.78 5.74 3.17
N THR A 102 13.08 6.33 4.33
CA THR A 102 14.28 6.04 5.14
C THR A 102 14.36 4.61 5.69
N GLY A 103 13.27 3.84 5.68
CA GLY A 103 13.22 2.50 6.26
C GLY A 103 11.93 1.75 5.89
N LEU A 104 11.50 0.81 6.73
CA LEU A 104 10.24 0.06 6.61
C LEU A 104 9.24 0.37 7.74
N SER A 105 9.56 1.34 8.60
CA SER A 105 8.65 1.76 9.67
C SER A 105 7.53 2.61 9.09
N ARG A 106 6.31 2.48 9.63
CA ARG A 106 5.20 3.40 9.30
C ARG A 106 5.47 4.85 9.73
N THR A 107 6.46 5.06 10.59
CA THR A 107 6.95 6.39 11.03
C THR A 107 8.19 6.83 10.26
N SER A 108 8.62 6.10 9.23
CA SER A 108 9.77 6.49 8.40
C SER A 108 9.51 7.81 7.69
N HIS A 109 10.57 8.60 7.50
CA HIS A 109 10.49 9.81 6.67
C HIS A 109 10.55 9.44 5.18
N ALA A 110 9.70 10.10 4.38
CA ALA A 110 9.76 10.02 2.93
C ALA A 110 11.06 10.64 2.40
N THR A 111 11.67 9.98 1.42
CA THR A 111 12.84 10.43 0.67
C THR A 111 12.48 10.74 -0.79
N GLN A 112 11.35 10.23 -1.28
CA GLN A 112 10.74 10.61 -2.54
C GLN A 112 9.23 10.45 -2.45
N ILE A 113 8.48 11.35 -3.11
CA ILE A 113 7.04 11.21 -3.31
C ILE A 113 6.79 11.25 -4.81
N SER A 114 6.19 10.19 -5.34
CA SER A 114 5.94 10.03 -6.77
C SER A 114 4.48 9.72 -7.04
N ALA A 115 3.91 10.38 -8.04
CA ALA A 115 2.55 10.19 -8.52
C ALA A 115 2.48 10.37 -10.04
N SER A 116 1.69 9.55 -10.74
CA SER A 116 1.49 9.68 -12.19
C SER A 116 0.04 9.49 -12.62
N ARG A 117 -0.33 10.14 -13.72
CA ARG A 117 -1.68 10.19 -14.29
C ARG A 117 -1.58 10.30 -15.80
N GLY A 118 -1.71 9.17 -16.50
CA GLY A 118 -1.37 9.12 -17.93
C GLY A 118 0.10 9.48 -18.14
N GLU A 119 0.37 10.52 -18.94
CA GLU A 119 1.72 11.01 -19.21
C GLU A 119 2.20 12.08 -18.20
N GLU A 120 1.32 12.61 -17.36
CA GLU A 120 1.70 13.57 -16.33
C GLU A 120 2.31 12.86 -15.12
N MET A 121 3.40 13.41 -14.57
CA MET A 121 4.05 12.89 -13.36
C MET A 121 4.42 14.03 -12.41
N CYS A 122 4.19 13.80 -11.12
CA CYS A 122 4.77 14.56 -10.03
C CYS A 122 5.73 13.62 -9.28
N SER A 123 7.03 13.82 -9.44
CA SER A 123 8.04 13.07 -8.68
C SER A 123 9.03 14.04 -8.06
N THR A 124 9.13 14.01 -6.73
CA THR A 124 9.95 14.95 -5.97
C THR A 124 10.74 14.22 -4.91
N ASN A 125 12.06 14.42 -4.93
CA ASN A 125 12.94 13.97 -3.84
C ASN A 125 12.77 14.87 -2.61
N VAL A 126 12.81 14.26 -1.44
CA VAL A 126 12.55 14.88 -0.15
C VAL A 126 13.78 14.74 0.74
N LEU A 127 14.16 15.83 1.40
CA LEU A 127 15.18 15.81 2.45
C LEU A 127 14.57 15.21 3.72
N PRO A 128 14.99 14.01 4.16
CA PRO A 128 14.51 13.44 5.42
C PRO A 128 15.15 14.17 6.60
N SER A 129 14.54 14.06 7.78
CA SER A 129 15.12 14.58 9.04
C SER A 129 15.91 13.53 9.82
N CYS A 130 16.08 12.33 9.25
CA CYS A 130 16.88 11.25 9.82
C CYS A 130 17.68 10.54 8.72
N GLU A 131 18.63 9.70 9.13
CA GLU A 131 19.42 8.89 8.22
C GLU A 131 18.56 7.84 7.50
N ILE A 132 18.96 7.51 6.27
CA ILE A 132 18.37 6.40 5.51
C ILE A 132 19.05 5.11 6.00
N SER A 133 18.26 4.14 6.44
CA SER A 133 18.77 2.84 6.88
C SER A 133 19.57 2.15 5.77
N SER A 134 20.59 1.37 6.14
CA SER A 134 21.44 0.69 5.16
C SER A 134 20.65 -0.19 4.20
N LYS A 135 19.56 -0.82 4.66
CA LYS A 135 18.70 -1.65 3.80
C LYS A 135 17.89 -0.83 2.82
N ALA A 136 17.33 0.31 3.25
CA ALA A 136 16.63 1.22 2.36
C ALA A 136 17.59 1.84 1.33
N ALA A 137 18.80 2.21 1.75
CA ALA A 137 19.83 2.72 0.85
C ALA A 137 20.26 1.69 -0.21
N GLU A 138 20.39 0.41 0.18
CA GLU A 138 20.70 -0.69 -0.74
C GLU A 138 19.62 -0.86 -1.82
N ILE A 139 18.34 -0.78 -1.44
CA ILE A 139 17.20 -0.99 -2.34
C ILE A 139 16.99 0.22 -3.27
N THR A 140 17.04 1.43 -2.70
CA THR A 140 16.67 2.66 -3.42
C THR A 140 17.86 3.35 -4.09
N GLY A 141 19.09 3.01 -3.69
CA GLY A 141 20.29 3.74 -4.08
C GLY A 141 20.40 5.14 -3.45
N LEU A 142 19.48 5.51 -2.55
CA LEU A 142 19.46 6.81 -1.88
C LEU A 142 20.25 6.80 -0.58
N THR A 143 21.07 7.83 -0.38
CA THR A 143 21.74 8.10 0.90
C THR A 143 21.55 9.56 1.32
N PHE A 144 21.54 9.82 2.62
CA PHE A 144 21.42 11.16 3.18
C PHE A 144 22.59 11.41 4.12
N GLN A 145 23.41 12.41 3.80
CA GLN A 145 24.59 12.77 4.58
C GLN A 145 24.88 14.27 4.46
N ASN A 146 25.29 14.90 5.56
CA ASN A 146 25.66 16.31 5.63
C ASN A 146 24.58 17.27 5.08
N GLY A 147 23.29 16.93 5.22
CA GLY A 147 22.17 17.75 4.73
C GLY A 147 21.88 17.63 3.23
N TYR A 148 22.56 16.73 2.52
CA TYR A 148 22.35 16.47 1.10
C TYR A 148 21.84 15.06 0.86
N LEU A 149 20.91 14.92 -0.10
CA LEU A 149 20.44 13.64 -0.60
C LEU A 149 21.28 13.24 -1.82
N PHE A 150 21.68 11.97 -1.88
CA PHE A 150 22.48 11.40 -2.96
C PHE A 150 21.77 10.21 -3.56
N PHE A 151 21.90 10.04 -4.88
CA PHE A 151 21.55 8.81 -5.60
C PHE A 151 22.82 8.24 -6.21
N HIS A 152 23.21 7.03 -5.82
CA HIS A 152 24.47 6.40 -6.25
C HIS A 152 25.68 7.34 -6.18
N ASN A 153 25.86 8.02 -5.02
CA ASN A 153 26.91 9.00 -4.73
C ASN A 153 26.84 10.34 -5.47
N ASN A 154 25.80 10.60 -6.26
CA ASN A 154 25.59 11.90 -6.90
C ASN A 154 24.55 12.70 -6.13
N ILE A 155 24.84 13.97 -5.82
CA ILE A 155 23.86 14.87 -5.18
C ILE A 155 22.65 15.00 -6.11
N VAL A 156 21.46 14.79 -5.55
CA VAL A 156 20.20 14.99 -6.27
C VAL A 156 19.46 16.21 -5.72
N PRO A 157 18.78 17.00 -6.57
CA PRO A 157 17.90 18.06 -6.10
C PRO A 157 16.81 17.46 -5.22
N ALA A 158 16.63 18.04 -4.04
CA ALA A 158 15.61 17.64 -3.08
C ALA A 158 15.03 18.88 -2.39
N VAL A 159 13.77 18.78 -1.95
CA VAL A 159 13.07 19.85 -1.23
C VAL A 159 12.70 19.38 0.18
N ASN A 160 12.27 20.31 1.04
CA ASN A 160 11.67 19.91 2.32
C ASN A 160 10.32 19.20 2.10
N ILE A 161 9.94 18.37 3.07
CA ILE A 161 8.71 17.54 3.00
C ILE A 161 7.45 18.37 2.71
N LYS A 162 7.27 19.52 3.36
CA LYS A 162 6.10 20.38 3.16
C LYS A 162 5.97 20.86 1.71
N ALA A 163 7.06 21.29 1.10
CA ALA A 163 7.08 21.70 -0.31
C ALA A 163 6.75 20.54 -1.26
N SER A 164 7.22 19.33 -0.96
CA SER A 164 6.88 18.13 -1.72
C SER A 164 5.39 17.76 -1.61
N LEU A 165 4.84 17.80 -0.39
CA LEU A 165 3.42 17.53 -0.14
C LEU A 165 2.51 18.54 -0.84
N ILE A 166 2.87 19.82 -0.84
CA ILE A 166 2.12 20.85 -1.58
C ILE A 166 2.10 20.54 -3.08
N LYS A 167 3.24 20.16 -3.67
CA LYS A 167 3.29 19.76 -5.09
C LYS A 167 2.41 18.55 -5.39
N PHE A 168 2.42 17.56 -4.49
CA PHE A 168 1.58 16.37 -4.62
C PHE A 168 0.09 16.72 -4.51
N ILE A 169 -0.31 17.55 -3.54
CA ILE A 169 -1.70 18.02 -3.41
C ILE A 169 -2.13 18.79 -4.66
N GLN A 170 -1.30 19.73 -5.14
CA GLN A 170 -1.57 20.47 -6.37
C GLN A 170 -1.70 19.56 -7.59
N PHE A 171 -0.93 18.46 -7.63
CA PHE A 171 -1.06 17.44 -8.68
C PHE A 171 -2.42 16.74 -8.61
N LEU A 172 -2.90 16.38 -7.41
CA LEU A 172 -4.23 15.79 -7.21
C LEU A 172 -5.37 16.77 -7.53
N GLU A 173 -5.21 18.06 -7.22
CA GLU A 173 -6.23 19.09 -7.46
C GLU A 173 -6.50 19.38 -8.94
N LYS A 174 -5.67 18.86 -9.85
CA LYS A 174 -5.91 18.93 -11.31
C LYS A 174 -7.13 18.13 -11.77
N SER A 175 -7.75 17.34 -10.90
CA SER A 175 -8.93 16.54 -11.18
C SER A 175 -9.82 16.45 -9.95
N GLU A 176 -11.13 16.44 -10.16
CA GLU A 176 -12.12 16.49 -9.07
C GLU A 176 -12.32 15.15 -8.38
N LYS A 177 -12.14 14.05 -9.13
CA LYS A 177 -12.38 12.67 -8.70
C LYS A 177 -11.13 11.83 -8.94
N ASN A 178 -10.33 11.61 -7.90
CA ASN A 178 -9.09 10.85 -7.99
C ASN A 178 -9.25 9.47 -7.35
N VAL A 179 -8.68 8.43 -7.97
CA VAL A 179 -8.45 7.13 -7.33
C VAL A 179 -6.94 6.90 -7.27
N ILE A 180 -6.39 6.73 -6.07
CA ILE A 180 -4.96 6.48 -5.87
C ILE A 180 -4.72 4.96 -5.78
N PHE A 181 -3.76 4.50 -6.57
CA PHE A 181 -3.29 3.12 -6.65
C PHE A 181 -1.83 3.06 -6.23
N GLY A 182 -1.46 2.08 -5.42
CA GLY A 182 -0.09 1.80 -5.03
C GLY A 182 0.05 0.38 -4.53
N HIS A 183 1.26 -0.16 -4.54
CA HIS A 183 1.50 -1.51 -4.07
C HIS A 183 1.54 -1.53 -2.54
N ASN A 184 0.67 -2.31 -1.89
CA ASN A 184 0.58 -2.37 -0.42
C ASN A 184 0.32 -1.00 0.26
N ILE A 185 -0.30 -0.08 -0.48
CA ILE A 185 -0.38 1.36 -0.14
C ILE A 185 -0.99 1.61 1.25
N PHE A 186 -2.03 0.87 1.64
CA PHE A 186 -2.68 1.03 2.94
C PHE A 186 -1.80 0.64 4.13
N ASN A 187 -0.90 -0.32 3.94
CA ASN A 187 -0.07 -0.84 5.03
C ASN A 187 1.21 -0.04 5.23
N TYR A 188 1.64 0.72 4.22
CA TYR A 188 2.92 1.39 4.22
C TYR A 188 2.84 2.85 3.77
N ASP A 189 2.60 3.12 2.50
CA ASP A 189 2.64 4.45 1.92
C ASP A 189 1.63 5.41 2.56
N CYS A 190 0.38 4.96 2.78
CA CYS A 190 -0.67 5.75 3.41
C CYS A 190 -0.30 6.16 4.84
N PRO A 191 0.16 5.27 5.74
CA PRO A 191 0.69 5.66 7.05
C PRO A 191 1.84 6.68 6.99
N VAL A 192 2.82 6.45 6.09
CA VAL A 192 3.96 7.37 5.94
C VAL A 192 3.51 8.74 5.43
N LEU A 193 2.63 8.77 4.42
CA LEU A 193 2.05 9.99 3.87
C LEU A 193 1.20 10.74 4.91
N TYR A 194 0.36 10.03 5.66
CA TYR A 194 -0.48 10.61 6.71
C TYR A 194 0.38 11.28 7.78
N ASN A 195 1.38 10.58 8.30
CA ASN A 195 2.30 11.14 9.28
C ASN A 195 3.02 12.38 8.74
N ALA A 196 3.41 12.37 7.47
CA ALA A 196 4.04 13.53 6.84
C ALA A 196 3.08 14.73 6.71
N LEU A 197 1.82 14.50 6.33
CA LEU A 197 0.78 15.53 6.22
C LEU A 197 0.44 16.14 7.59
N ASP A 198 0.24 15.29 8.60
CA ASP A 198 -0.06 15.69 9.99
C ASP A 198 1.05 16.58 10.56
N ASN A 199 2.31 16.13 10.47
CA ASN A 199 3.48 16.88 10.93
C ASN A 199 3.70 18.21 10.16
N CYS A 200 3.10 18.36 8.97
CA CYS A 200 3.16 19.59 8.19
C CYS A 200 1.95 20.51 8.39
N TYR A 201 0.98 20.11 9.21
CA TYR A 201 -0.32 20.78 9.40
C TYR A 201 -1.08 20.96 8.08
N LEU A 202 -1.13 19.89 7.28
CA LEU A 202 -1.83 19.83 5.98
C LEU A 202 -3.05 18.91 5.99
N LEU A 203 -3.44 18.41 7.18
CA LEU A 203 -4.69 17.70 7.43
C LEU A 203 -5.72 18.67 8.04
#